data_AF-A0A8T4WLA2-F1
#
_entry.id   AF-A0A8T4WLA2-F1
#
_cell.length_a   1.000
_cell.length_b   1.000
_cell.length_c   1.000
_cell.angle_alpha   90.00
_cell.angle_beta   90.00
_cell.angle_gamma   90.00
#
_symmetry.space_group_name_H-M   'P 1'
#
loop_
_entity.id
_entity.type
_entity.pdbx_description
1 polymer ?
#
loop_
_entity_poly.entity_id
_entity_poly.type
_entity_poly.pdbx_seq_one_letter_code
_entity_poly.pdbx_strand_id
1 'polypeptide(L)'
;MSEESQHTPEFLPHLTVLVVLFVLEYWTFMSHVSSLTMVGDYGPLVGIPLLLSLILMIIISLGLYSICENKPVYNKIVSITLILFVVQMALVFIEYVVIALEM
;
A
#
# COMPACT_ATOMS: atom_id res chain seq x y z
N MET A 1 11.76 -23.92 31.04
CA MET A 1 12.79 -22.88 30.98
C MET A 1 13.13 -22.70 29.50
N SER A 2 12.56 -21.64 28.90
CA SER A 2 12.92 -20.98 27.63
C SER A 2 13.22 -21.84 26.38
N GLU A 3 12.17 -22.20 25.63
CA GLU A 3 12.24 -22.53 24.18
C GLU A 3 11.86 -21.30 23.33
N GLU A 4 12.41 -20.13 23.66
CA GLU A 4 11.94 -18.84 23.17
C GLU A 4 13.00 -18.14 22.29
N SER A 5 13.54 -18.81 21.26
CA SER A 5 14.58 -18.16 20.43
C SER A 5 14.88 -18.77 19.05
N GLN A 6 13.91 -19.33 18.30
CA GLN A 6 14.23 -19.81 16.93
C GLN A 6 13.30 -19.40 15.78
N HIS A 7 12.21 -18.64 15.99
CA HIS A 7 11.30 -18.27 14.90
C HIS A 7 11.53 -16.89 14.25
N THR A 8 12.45 -16.07 14.76
CA THR A 8 12.58 -14.65 14.37
C THR A 8 13.22 -14.34 13.01
N PRO A 9 14.19 -15.10 12.45
CA PRO A 9 14.93 -14.63 11.27
C PRO A 9 14.16 -14.76 9.94
N GLU A 10 13.15 -15.63 9.85
CA GLU A 10 12.37 -15.79 8.60
C GLU A 10 11.39 -14.64 8.34
N PHE A 11 10.87 -13.98 9.38
CA PHE A 11 9.84 -12.94 9.24
C PHE A 11 10.41 -11.53 9.04
N LEU A 12 11.69 -11.32 9.35
CA LEU A 12 12.36 -10.03 9.23
C LEU A 12 12.33 -9.41 7.80
N PRO A 13 12.63 -10.16 6.72
CA PRO A 13 12.57 -9.61 5.36
C PRO A 13 11.12 -9.29 4.95
N HIS A 14 10.18 -10.14 5.34
CA HIS A 14 8.76 -9.99 5.10
C HIS A 14 8.17 -8.75 5.79
N LEU A 15 8.56 -8.51 7.05
CA LEU A 15 8.22 -7.31 7.80
C LEU A 15 8.80 -6.06 7.11
N THR A 16 10.07 -6.12 6.70
CA THR A 16 10.75 -5.00 6.05
C THR A 16 10.04 -4.59 4.75
N VAL A 17 9.66 -5.56 3.91
CA VAL A 17 8.92 -5.29 2.67
C VAL A 17 7.57 -4.65 2.94
N LEU A 18 6.81 -5.15 3.92
CA LEU A 18 5.50 -4.58 4.28
C LEU A 18 5.60 -3.16 4.82
N VAL A 19 6.62 -2.88 5.65
CA VAL A 19 6.86 -1.53 6.17
C VAL A 19 7.25 -0.57 5.04
N VAL A 20 8.11 -1.00 4.11
CA VAL A 20 8.48 -0.18 2.94
C VAL A 20 7.24 0.12 2.08
N LEU A 21 6.42 -0.90 1.80
CA LEU A 21 5.15 -0.71 1.07
C LEU A 21 4.23 0.25 1.81
N PHE A 22 4.13 0.15 3.14
CA PHE A 22 3.31 1.05 3.95
C PHE A 22 3.77 2.51 3.84
N VAL A 23 5.09 2.76 3.92
CA VAL A 23 5.65 4.12 3.82
C VAL A 23 5.43 4.71 2.44
N LEU A 24 5.64 3.93 1.37
CA LEU A 24 5.37 4.36 0.00
C LEU A 24 3.89 4.67 -0.22
N GLU A 25 3.02 3.83 0.32
CA GLU A 25 1.56 4.01 0.24
C GLU A 25 1.12 5.28 0.95
N TYR A 26 1.61 5.50 2.17
CA TYR A 26 1.33 6.69 2.95
C TYR A 26 1.79 7.96 2.24
N TRP A 27 2.98 7.95 1.65
CA TRP A 27 3.49 9.08 0.86
C TRP A 27 2.59 9.39 -0.34
N THR A 28 2.20 8.36 -1.10
CA THR A 28 1.31 8.47 -2.26
C THR A 28 -0.03 9.07 -1.84
N PHE A 29 -0.63 8.54 -0.76
CA PHE A 29 -1.86 9.07 -0.20
C PHE A 29 -1.76 10.55 0.16
N MET A 30 -0.72 10.96 0.90
CA MET A 30 -0.54 12.36 1.31
C MET A 30 -0.35 13.29 0.11
N SER A 31 0.36 12.84 -0.93
CA SER A 31 0.53 13.62 -2.16
C SER A 31 -0.80 13.86 -2.88
N HIS A 32 -1.65 12.84 -2.97
CA HIS A 32 -2.99 12.96 -3.56
C HIS A 32 -3.91 13.85 -2.73
N VAL A 33 -3.87 13.74 -1.39
CA VAL A 33 -4.61 14.65 -0.49
C VAL A 33 -4.21 16.10 -0.76
N SER A 34 -2.91 16.38 -0.90
CA SER A 34 -2.43 17.73 -1.18
C SER A 34 -2.88 18.25 -2.54
N SER A 35 -2.89 17.39 -3.56
CA SER A 35 -3.42 17.70 -4.90
C SER A 35 -4.91 18.07 -4.85
N LEU A 36 -5.71 17.27 -4.14
CA LEU A 36 -7.14 17.50 -3.92
C LEU A 36 -7.43 18.83 -3.24
N THR A 37 -6.55 19.29 -2.34
CA THR A 37 -6.70 20.61 -1.69
C THR A 37 -6.33 21.79 -2.58
N MET A 38 -5.57 21.57 -3.65
CA MET A 38 -5.08 22.64 -4.54
C MET A 38 -5.83 22.73 -5.87
N VAL A 39 -6.46 21.65 -6.33
CA VAL A 39 -7.04 21.58 -7.67
C VAL A 39 -8.55 21.33 -7.61
N GLY A 40 -9.33 22.32 -8.07
CA GLY A 40 -10.78 22.37 -7.87
C GLY A 40 -11.65 21.47 -8.77
N ASP A 41 -11.09 20.80 -9.78
CA ASP A 41 -11.90 20.11 -10.82
C ASP A 41 -11.50 18.64 -11.12
N TYR A 42 -10.40 18.12 -10.57
CA TYR A 42 -9.96 16.73 -10.80
C TYR A 42 -10.50 15.73 -9.75
N GLY A 43 -11.52 16.12 -8.98
CA GLY A 43 -12.01 15.37 -7.81
C GLY A 43 -12.20 13.85 -8.00
N PRO A 44 -12.78 13.37 -9.12
CA PRO A 44 -12.91 11.93 -9.38
C PRO A 44 -11.60 11.24 -9.77
N LEU A 45 -10.74 11.93 -10.53
CA LEU A 45 -9.46 11.41 -11.04
C LEU A 45 -8.46 11.19 -9.91
N VAL A 46 -8.40 12.13 -8.96
CA VAL A 46 -7.53 12.03 -7.76
C VAL A 46 -8.19 11.16 -6.67
N GLY A 47 -9.52 11.14 -6.60
CA GLY A 47 -10.28 10.47 -5.55
C GLY A 47 -10.24 8.94 -5.63
N ILE A 48 -10.29 8.35 -6.83
CA ILE A 48 -10.26 6.88 -7.00
C ILE A 48 -8.91 6.28 -6.54
N PRO A 49 -7.75 6.80 -6.96
CA PRO A 49 -6.44 6.34 -6.47
C PRO A 49 -6.29 6.50 -4.96
N LEU A 50 -6.81 7.59 -4.39
CA LEU A 50 -6.76 7.88 -2.95
C LEU A 50 -7.60 6.88 -2.12
N LEU A 51 -8.75 6.45 -2.64
CA LEU A 51 -9.56 5.40 -2.03
C LEU A 51 -8.86 4.04 -2.09
N LEU A 52 -8.21 3.74 -3.21
CA LEU A 52 -7.38 2.54 -3.40
C LEU A 52 -6.19 2.51 -2.43
N SER A 53 -5.52 3.65 -2.23
CA SER A 53 -4.46 3.82 -1.24
C SER A 53 -4.90 3.45 0.17
N LEU A 54 -6.10 3.91 0.56
CA LEU A 54 -6.66 3.67 1.88
C LEU A 54 -6.95 2.17 2.09
N ILE A 55 -7.50 1.51 1.07
CA ILE A 55 -7.73 0.05 1.05
C ILE A 55 -6.39 -0.69 1.18
N LEU A 56 -5.36 -0.28 0.45
CA LEU A 56 -4.03 -0.88 0.53
C LEU A 56 -3.39 -0.74 1.92
N MET A 57 -3.50 0.42 2.56
CA MET A 57 -3.04 0.60 3.94
C MET A 57 -3.72 -0.36 4.93
N ILE A 58 -5.03 -0.59 4.77
CA ILE A 58 -5.78 -1.54 5.61
C ILE A 58 -5.25 -2.96 5.37
N ILE A 59 -5.09 -3.38 4.11
CA ILE A 59 -4.62 -4.73 3.77
C ILE A 59 -3.17 -4.96 4.24
N ILE A 60 -2.28 -3.98 4.09
CA ILE A 60 -0.90 -4.04 4.59
C ILE A 60 -0.90 -4.20 6.11
N SER A 61 -1.75 -3.45 6.81
CA SER A 61 -1.90 -3.55 8.28
C SER A 61 -2.42 -4.93 8.71
N LEU A 62 -3.38 -5.51 7.99
CA LEU A 62 -3.82 -6.89 8.20
C LEU A 62 -2.70 -7.90 7.93
N GLY A 63 -1.84 -7.65 6.94
CA GLY A 63 -0.68 -8.48 6.62
C GLY A 63 0.36 -8.47 7.74
N LEU A 64 0.60 -7.30 8.34
CA LEU A 64 1.46 -7.14 9.51
C LEU A 64 0.91 -7.89 10.73
N TYR A 65 -0.41 -7.80 10.97
CA TYR A 65 -1.07 -8.54 12.05
C TYR A 65 -1.01 -10.06 11.85
N SER A 66 -1.22 -10.51 10.61
CA SER A 66 -1.28 -11.95 10.26
C SER A 66 0.09 -12.63 10.19
N ILE A 67 1.20 -11.87 10.22
CA ILE A 67 2.57 -12.38 10.06
C ILE A 67 2.93 -13.37 11.17
N CYS A 68 2.39 -13.16 12.38
CA CYS A 68 2.67 -13.99 13.57
C CYS A 68 1.66 -15.11 13.78
N GLU A 69 0.48 -15.04 13.15
CA GLU A 69 -0.68 -15.87 13.54
C GLU A 69 -0.97 -16.99 12.53
N ASN A 70 -0.84 -16.75 11.21
CA ASN A 70 -1.27 -17.74 10.22
C ASN A 70 -0.54 -17.60 8.85
N LYS A 71 0.57 -18.34 8.67
CA LYS A 71 1.44 -18.33 7.46
C LYS A 71 0.70 -18.46 6.11
N PRO A 72 -0.30 -19.35 5.91
CA PRO A 72 -1.04 -19.42 4.64
C PRO A 72 -1.96 -18.23 4.38
N VAL A 73 -2.53 -17.61 5.43
CA VAL A 73 -3.34 -16.37 5.30
C VAL A 73 -2.42 -15.19 4.97
N TYR A 74 -1.27 -15.11 5.64
CA TYR A 74 -0.23 -14.13 5.36
C TYR A 74 0.22 -14.14 3.89
N ASN A 75 0.55 -15.31 3.33
CA ASN A 75 0.98 -15.41 1.92
C ASN A 75 -0.10 -14.94 0.94
N LYS A 76 -1.38 -15.18 1.24
CA LYS A 76 -2.50 -14.67 0.43
C LYS A 76 -2.60 -13.15 0.53
N ILE A 77 -2.50 -12.60 1.74
CA ILE A 77 -2.55 -11.14 1.95
C ILE A 77 -1.43 -10.46 1.17
N VAL A 78 -0.18 -10.92 1.30
CA VAL A 78 0.97 -10.35 0.58
C VAL A 78 0.76 -10.38 -0.93
N SER A 79 0.25 -11.49 -1.47
CA SER A 79 -0.02 -11.61 -2.91
C SER A 79 -1.08 -10.62 -3.37
N ILE A 80 -2.16 -10.45 -2.59
CA ILE A 80 -3.23 -9.49 -2.88
C ILE A 80 -2.70 -8.05 -2.78
N THR A 81 -1.92 -7.74 -1.75
CA THR A 81 -1.27 -6.42 -1.57
C THR A 81 -0.42 -6.07 -2.78
N LEU A 82 0.44 -6.98 -3.24
CA LEU A 82 1.31 -6.73 -4.39
C LEU A 82 0.51 -6.46 -5.67
N ILE A 83 -0.54 -7.24 -5.94
CA ILE A 83 -1.39 -7.04 -7.12
C ILE A 83 -2.07 -5.67 -7.05
N LEU A 84 -2.69 -5.34 -5.91
CA LEU A 84 -3.38 -4.07 -5.73
C LEU A 84 -2.43 -2.88 -5.83
N PHE A 85 -1.21 -3.00 -5.27
CA PHE A 85 -0.18 -1.97 -5.36
C PHE A 85 0.23 -1.72 -6.82
N VAL A 86 0.42 -2.76 -7.63
CA VAL A 86 0.73 -2.60 -9.06
C VAL A 86 -0.41 -1.93 -9.81
N VAL A 87 -1.66 -2.32 -9.55
CA VAL A 87 -2.84 -1.70 -10.16
C VAL A 87 -2.93 -0.22 -9.80
N GLN A 88 -2.71 0.12 -8.54
CA GLN A 88 -2.71 1.50 -8.07
C GLN A 88 -1.59 2.32 -8.73
N MET A 89 -0.35 1.81 -8.77
CA MET A 89 0.76 2.51 -9.41
C MET A 89 0.49 2.77 -10.90
N ALA A 90 -0.17 1.85 -11.59
CA ALA A 90 -0.60 2.06 -12.97
C ALA A 90 -1.67 3.18 -13.08
N LEU A 91 -2.63 3.23 -12.16
CA LEU A 91 -3.65 4.30 -12.12
C LEU A 91 -3.03 5.66 -11.83
N VAL A 92 -2.11 5.75 -10.85
CA VAL A 92 -1.36 6.97 -10.53
C VAL A 92 -0.55 7.45 -11.74
N PHE A 93 0.07 6.52 -12.48
CA PHE A 93 0.79 6.86 -13.70
C PHE A 93 -0.14 7.41 -14.78
N ILE A 94 -1.30 6.80 -15.00
CA ILE A 94 -2.30 7.28 -15.97
C ILE A 94 -2.78 8.68 -15.58
N GLU A 95 -3.13 8.89 -14.30
CA GLU A 95 -3.52 10.21 -13.78
C GLU A 95 -2.45 11.26 -14.06
N TYR A 96 -1.18 10.96 -13.75
CA TYR A 96 -0.07 11.87 -13.99
C TYR A 96 0.07 12.24 -15.47
N VAL A 97 -0.05 11.24 -16.37
CA VAL A 97 0.02 11.46 -17.82
C VAL A 97 -1.15 12.33 -18.31
N VAL A 98 -2.37 12.09 -17.82
CA VAL A 98 -3.55 12.88 -18.18
C VAL A 98 -3.38 14.34 -17.74
N ILE A 99 -2.99 14.57 -16.49
CA ILE A 99 -2.74 15.93 -15.97
C ILE A 99 -1.65 16.63 -16.79
N ALA A 100 -0.55 15.93 -17.12
CA ALA A 100 0.55 16.51 -17.89
C ALA A 100 0.19 16.82 -19.36
N LEU A 101 -0.80 16.13 -19.95
CA LEU A 101 -1.28 16.39 -21.30
C LEU A 101 -2.32 17.51 -21.38
N GLU A 102 -3.01 17.80 -20.27
CA GLU A 102 -4.01 18.87 -20.17
C GLU A 102 -3.43 20.23 -19.76
N MET A 103 -2.16 20.28 -19.35
CA MET A 103 -1.37 21.50 -19.07
C MET A 103 -0.64 22.05 -20.29
#